data_AF-A0A8I1XXB8-F1
#
_entry.id   AF-A0A8I1XXB8-F1
#
_cell.length_a   1.000
_cell.length_b   1.000
_cell.length_c   1.000
_cell.angle_alpha   90.00
_cell.angle_beta   90.00
_cell.angle_gamma   90.00
#
_symmetry.space_group_name_H-M   'P 1'
#
loop_
_entity.id
_entity.type
_entity.pdbx_description
1 polymer ?
#
loop_
_entity_poly.entity_id
_entity_poly.type
_entity_poly.pdbx_seq_one_letter_code
_entity_poly.pdbx_strand_id
1 'polypeptide(L)'
;MSRVKVFDRGGLSQTQMDRDLWFKVDETLLNEEKRILFLKRKEAIDLYVNNEKSLKEIFSCTGIDRRNLIRLYNRCISYDENALPWGYRALIPGKNIKKYELDPLSKKSNVSRKTGEFKLLLDKYPQIRDEIDDLFFGRKKS
;
A
#
# COMPACT_ATOMS: atom_id res chain seq x y z
N MET A 1 7.84 26.18 -2.44
CA MET A 1 7.13 25.59 -1.28
C MET A 1 8.05 24.59 -0.60
N SER A 2 8.48 24.86 0.64
CA SER A 2 9.42 24.01 1.40
C SER A 2 8.78 22.67 1.76
N ARG A 3 9.51 21.57 1.57
CA ARG A 3 9.12 20.18 1.86
C ARG A 3 8.75 19.97 3.34
N VAL A 4 9.29 20.80 4.23
CA VAL A 4 8.97 20.85 5.65
C VAL A 4 7.45 20.98 5.90
N LYS A 5 6.71 21.66 5.01
CA LYS A 5 5.24 21.86 5.18
C LYS A 5 4.38 20.64 4.83
N VAL A 6 4.94 19.56 4.25
CA VAL A 6 4.17 18.31 4.01
C VAL A 6 4.09 17.48 5.28
N PHE A 7 5.12 17.54 6.15
CA PHE A 7 5.14 16.86 7.45
C PHE A 7 4.10 17.41 8.43
N ASP A 8 3.59 18.61 8.19
CA ASP A 8 2.83 19.42 9.15
C ASP A 8 1.30 19.40 8.92
N ARG A 9 0.78 18.55 8.01
CA ARG A 9 -0.67 18.49 7.70
C ARG A 9 -1.46 17.46 8.51
N GLY A 10 -0.86 16.91 9.56
CA GLY A 10 -1.46 15.93 10.46
C GLY A 10 -0.36 15.08 11.07
N GLY A 11 -0.24 15.12 12.40
CA GLY A 11 0.89 14.54 13.13
C GLY A 11 1.09 13.06 12.79
N LEU A 12 2.09 12.78 11.96
CA LEU A 12 2.59 11.43 11.77
C LEU A 12 3.18 10.97 13.11
N SER A 13 2.93 9.71 13.47
CA SER A 13 3.59 9.14 14.64
C SER A 13 5.09 8.99 14.39
N GLN A 14 5.88 8.90 15.47
CA GLN A 14 7.31 8.63 15.37
C GLN A 14 7.59 7.37 14.54
N THR A 15 6.80 6.31 14.69
CA THR A 15 6.98 5.05 13.95
C THR A 15 6.76 5.21 12.44
N GLN A 16 5.89 6.13 12.01
CA GLN A 16 5.67 6.42 10.59
C GLN A 16 6.82 7.19 9.96
N MET A 17 7.53 8.02 10.73
CA MET A 17 8.61 8.87 10.21
C MET A 17 10.00 8.22 10.36
N ASP A 18 10.18 7.45 11.43
CA ASP A 18 11.45 6.85 11.78
C ASP A 18 11.68 5.56 11.00
N ARG A 19 12.58 5.63 10.03
CA ARG A 19 12.91 4.51 9.13
C ARG A 19 13.67 3.40 9.85
N ASP A 20 14.32 3.70 10.96
CA ASP A 20 15.03 2.68 11.75
C ASP A 20 14.04 1.77 12.49
N LEU A 21 12.81 2.25 12.69
CA LEU A 21 11.69 1.47 13.24
C LEU A 21 10.96 0.65 12.16
N TRP A 22 11.29 0.81 10.89
CA TRP A 22 10.65 0.04 9.81
C TRP A 22 11.24 -1.36 9.69
N PHE A 23 10.37 -2.34 9.45
CA PHE A 23 10.83 -3.70 9.14
C PHE A 23 11.74 -3.72 7.91
N LYS A 24 12.87 -4.38 8.06
CA LYS A 24 13.82 -4.61 6.97
C LYS A 24 13.21 -5.56 5.95
N VAL A 25 13.40 -5.24 4.68
CA VAL A 25 13.06 -6.14 3.58
C VAL A 25 14.28 -6.99 3.30
N ASP A 26 14.10 -8.31 3.30
CA ASP A 26 15.15 -9.21 2.83
C ASP A 26 15.22 -9.15 1.29
N GLU A 27 16.26 -8.48 0.80
CA GLU A 27 16.45 -8.22 -0.62
C GLU A 27 16.88 -9.48 -1.39
N THR A 28 17.43 -10.50 -0.71
CA THR A 28 17.92 -11.73 -1.37
C THR A 28 16.78 -12.64 -1.83
N LEU A 29 15.58 -12.43 -1.30
CA LEU A 29 14.36 -13.16 -1.69
C LEU A 29 13.69 -12.56 -2.93
N LEU A 30 14.15 -11.41 -3.41
CA LEU A 30 13.66 -10.79 -4.64
C LEU A 30 14.46 -11.32 -5.84
N ASN A 31 13.77 -11.57 -6.95
CA ASN A 31 14.47 -11.76 -8.22
C ASN A 31 15.19 -10.48 -8.65
N GLU A 32 16.18 -10.60 -9.53
CA GLU A 32 17.09 -9.50 -9.88
C GLU A 32 16.33 -8.25 -10.36
N GLU A 33 15.35 -8.42 -11.25
CA GLU A 33 14.53 -7.31 -11.76
C GLU A 33 13.76 -6.58 -10.65
N LYS A 34 13.11 -7.33 -9.74
CA LYS A 34 12.38 -6.74 -8.62
C LYS A 34 13.33 -6.11 -7.62
N ARG A 35 14.51 -6.69 -7.42
CA ARG A 35 15.54 -6.18 -6.52
C ARG A 35 16.07 -4.83 -7.00
N ILE A 36 16.44 -4.71 -8.28
CA ILE A 36 16.87 -3.44 -8.89
C ILE A 36 15.79 -2.37 -8.74
N LEU A 37 14.53 -2.72 -9.03
CA LEU A 37 13.43 -1.77 -8.92
C LEU A 37 13.13 -1.37 -7.47
N PHE A 38 13.23 -2.31 -6.54
CA PHE A 38 13.10 -2.03 -5.11
C PHE A 38 14.19 -1.07 -4.63
N LEU A 39 15.45 -1.31 -4.99
CA LEU A 39 16.59 -0.48 -4.61
C LEU A 39 16.45 0.95 -5.13
N LYS A 40 16.09 1.14 -6.40
CA LYS A 40 15.82 2.48 -6.97
C LYS A 40 14.72 3.23 -6.21
N ARG A 41 13.66 2.52 -5.81
CA ARG A 41 12.57 3.12 -5.02
C ARG A 41 13.02 3.48 -3.62
N LYS A 42 13.81 2.62 -2.97
CA LYS A 42 14.38 2.85 -1.64
C LYS A 42 15.28 4.08 -1.65
N GLU A 43 16.22 4.14 -2.60
CA GLU A 43 17.10 5.31 -2.80
C GLU A 43 16.29 6.60 -3.03
N ALA A 44 15.26 6.56 -3.86
CA ALA A 44 14.43 7.73 -4.13
C ALA A 44 13.72 8.25 -2.86
N ILE A 45 13.25 7.33 -2.00
CA ILE A 45 12.64 7.68 -0.70
C ILE A 45 13.68 8.23 0.26
N ASP A 46 14.88 7.65 0.30
CA ASP A 46 15.94 8.10 1.19
C ASP A 46 16.38 9.52 0.86
N LEU A 47 16.66 9.80 -0.42
CA LEU A 47 16.99 11.14 -0.92
C LEU A 47 15.86 12.15 -0.66
N TYR A 48 14.61 11.71 -0.72
CA TYR A 48 13.44 12.55 -0.50
C TYR A 48 13.26 12.92 0.97
N VAL A 49 13.35 11.93 1.87
CA VAL A 49 13.16 12.10 3.32
C VAL A 49 14.32 12.88 3.94
N ASN A 50 15.55 12.59 3.54
CA ASN A 50 16.74 13.32 4.01
C ASN A 50 16.83 14.75 3.44
N ASN A 51 15.97 15.08 2.47
CA ASN A 51 16.01 16.36 1.76
C ASN A 51 17.38 16.68 1.12
N GLU A 52 18.14 15.65 0.73
CA GLU A 52 19.49 15.77 0.14
C GLU A 52 19.47 16.33 -1.28
N LYS A 53 18.39 16.04 -2.03
CA LYS A 53 18.29 16.38 -3.46
C LYS A 53 16.96 17.02 -3.84
N SER A 54 16.98 17.89 -4.84
CA SER A 54 15.76 18.39 -5.47
C SER A 54 14.98 17.25 -6.14
N LEU A 55 13.67 17.47 -6.37
CA LEU A 55 12.83 16.45 -7.04
C LEU A 55 13.34 16.10 -8.45
N LYS A 56 13.97 17.07 -9.13
CA LYS A 56 14.54 16.89 -10.47
C LYS A 56 15.78 15.99 -10.41
N GLU A 57 16.65 16.21 -9.43
CA GLU A 57 17.86 15.40 -9.24
C GLU A 57 17.52 13.96 -8.79
N ILE A 58 16.52 13.79 -7.92
CA ILE A 58 16.04 12.46 -7.54
C ILE A 58 15.56 11.70 -8.76
N PHE A 59 14.79 12.36 -9.64
CA PHE A 59 14.37 11.76 -10.91
C PHE A 59 15.56 11.38 -11.79
N SER A 60 16.55 12.27 -11.94
CA SER A 60 17.74 11.98 -12.74
C SER A 60 18.54 10.77 -12.24
N CYS A 61 18.67 10.59 -10.91
CA CYS A 61 19.42 9.48 -10.34
C CYS A 61 18.62 8.15 -10.33
N THR A 62 17.32 8.21 -10.03
CA THR A 62 16.52 7.01 -9.71
C THR A 62 15.51 6.63 -10.81
N GLY A 63 15.21 7.56 -11.72
CA GLY A 63 14.13 7.44 -12.71
C GLY A 63 12.72 7.57 -12.13
N ILE A 64 12.57 7.84 -10.82
CA ILE A 64 11.27 7.95 -10.17
C ILE A 64 10.76 9.39 -10.26
N ASP A 65 9.67 9.59 -10.99
CA ASP A 65 9.06 10.92 -11.14
C ASP A 65 8.40 11.39 -9.83
N ARG A 66 8.18 12.70 -9.73
CA ARG A 66 7.59 13.34 -8.54
C ARG A 66 6.26 12.70 -8.10
N ARG A 67 5.37 12.34 -9.03
CA ARG A 67 4.04 11.80 -8.68
C ARG A 67 4.20 10.41 -8.10
N ASN A 68 5.04 9.57 -8.71
CA ASN A 68 5.35 8.25 -8.16
C ASN A 68 6.10 8.34 -6.83
N LEU A 69 7.03 9.28 -6.68
CA LEU A 69 7.76 9.49 -5.42
C LEU A 69 6.81 9.79 -4.26
N ILE A 70 5.92 10.77 -4.42
CA ILE A 70 4.92 11.12 -3.39
C ILE A 70 4.01 9.91 -3.11
N ARG A 71 3.60 9.18 -4.15
CA ARG A 71 2.79 7.97 -3.99
C ARG A 71 3.55 6.91 -3.18
N LEU A 72 4.82 6.64 -3.48
CA LEU A 72 5.64 5.66 -2.76
C LEU A 72 5.88 6.08 -1.32
N TYR A 73 6.12 7.37 -1.06
CA TYR A 73 6.28 7.89 0.30
C TYR A 73 5.01 7.68 1.13
N ASN A 74 3.84 8.06 0.58
CA ASN A 74 2.55 7.83 1.23
C ASN A 74 2.29 6.34 1.52
N ARG A 75 2.80 5.45 0.67
CA ARG A 75 2.73 4.00 0.91
C ARG A 75 3.62 3.56 2.07
N CYS A 76 4.81 4.14 2.23
CA CYS A 76 5.72 3.78 3.33
C CYS A 76 5.13 4.17 4.69
N ILE A 77 4.57 5.37 4.79
CA ILE A 77 4.01 5.90 6.05
C ILE A 77 2.60 5.37 6.36
N SER A 78 1.94 4.67 5.44
CA SER A 78 0.64 4.05 5.73
C SER A 78 0.79 2.84 6.66
N TYR A 79 -0.24 2.58 7.46
CA TYR A 79 -0.30 1.40 8.33
C TYR A 79 -0.75 0.14 7.57
N ASP A 80 -0.27 -1.00 8.02
CA ASP A 80 -0.83 -2.30 7.67
C ASP A 80 -1.99 -2.68 8.61
N GLU A 81 -2.52 -3.89 8.43
CA GLU A 81 -3.63 -4.43 9.22
C GLU A 81 -3.34 -4.58 10.71
N ASN A 82 -2.05 -4.61 11.10
CA ASN A 82 -1.60 -4.70 12.48
C ASN A 82 -1.24 -3.32 13.06
N ALA A 83 -1.68 -2.23 12.43
CA ALA A 83 -1.32 -0.86 12.79
C ALA A 83 0.20 -0.58 12.80
N LEU A 84 0.97 -1.33 12.00
CA LEU A 84 2.41 -1.11 11.83
C LEU A 84 2.68 -0.39 10.51
N PRO A 85 3.58 0.62 10.48
CA PRO A 85 3.94 1.28 9.24
C PRO A 85 4.46 0.25 8.21
N TRP A 86 4.03 0.39 6.96
CA TRP A 86 4.53 -0.45 5.88
C TRP A 86 6.04 -0.28 5.68
N GLY A 87 6.54 0.95 5.80
CA GLY A 87 7.93 1.30 5.58
C GLY A 87 8.44 0.85 4.21
N TYR A 88 9.66 0.35 4.15
CA TYR A 88 10.23 -0.13 2.88
C TYR A 88 9.49 -1.33 2.29
N ARG A 89 8.75 -2.12 3.07
CA ARG A 89 7.95 -3.25 2.55
C ARG A 89 6.93 -2.79 1.50
N ALA A 90 6.46 -1.55 1.60
CA ALA A 90 5.55 -0.94 0.60
C ALA A 90 6.22 -0.69 -0.77
N LEU A 91 7.55 -0.72 -0.85
CA LEU A 91 8.30 -0.48 -2.09
C LEU A 91 8.49 -1.74 -2.93
N ILE A 92 8.23 -2.92 -2.37
CA ILE A 92 8.32 -4.20 -3.08
C ILE A 92 7.44 -4.16 -4.35
N PRO A 93 8.00 -4.40 -5.55
CA PRO A 93 7.23 -4.42 -6.79
C PRO A 93 6.08 -5.42 -6.76
N GLY A 94 4.90 -4.99 -7.21
CA GLY A 94 3.69 -5.80 -7.22
C GLY A 94 3.04 -6.01 -5.85
N LYS A 95 3.63 -5.53 -4.74
CA LYS A 95 3.00 -5.62 -3.43
C LYS A 95 1.75 -4.73 -3.40
N ASN A 96 0.59 -5.33 -3.14
CA ASN A 96 -0.62 -4.60 -2.81
C ASN A 96 -0.62 -4.32 -1.31
N ILE A 97 -0.66 -3.04 -0.93
CA ILE A 97 -0.68 -2.62 0.48
C ILE A 97 -2.07 -2.21 0.96
N LYS A 98 -2.98 -1.95 0.01
CA LYS A 98 -4.39 -1.69 0.29
C LYS A 98 -5.14 -2.96 -0.04
N LYS A 99 -6.02 -3.38 0.87
CA LYS A 99 -6.99 -4.42 0.59
C LYS A 99 -7.91 -3.93 -0.52
N TYR A 100 -8.24 -4.80 -1.47
CA TYR A 100 -9.23 -4.45 -2.47
C TYR A 100 -10.59 -4.34 -1.79
N GLU A 101 -11.19 -3.17 -1.89
CA GLU A 101 -12.55 -2.89 -1.45
C GLU A 101 -13.33 -2.40 -2.65
N LEU A 102 -14.46 -3.07 -2.92
CA LEU A 102 -15.38 -2.61 -3.93
C LEU A 102 -16.04 -1.33 -3.39
N ASP A 103 -15.90 -0.22 -4.12
CA ASP A 103 -16.63 1.01 -3.87
C ASP A 103 -17.94 0.99 -4.69
N PRO A 104 -19.09 0.65 -4.07
CA PRO A 104 -20.37 0.57 -4.78
C PRO A 104 -20.89 1.93 -5.25
N LEU A 105 -20.34 3.05 -4.75
CA LEU A 105 -20.73 4.41 -5.13
C LEU A 105 -19.87 4.99 -6.26
N SER A 106 -18.80 4.29 -6.64
CA SER A 106 -17.92 4.72 -7.72
C SER A 106 -18.67 4.76 -9.06
N LYS A 107 -18.72 5.94 -9.67
CA LYS A 107 -19.23 6.14 -11.04
C LYS A 107 -18.34 5.53 -12.12
N LYS A 108 -17.15 5.00 -11.76
CA LYS A 108 -16.19 4.36 -12.67
C LYS A 108 -16.36 2.84 -12.70
N SER A 109 -17.60 2.34 -12.67
CA SER A 109 -17.83 0.91 -12.76
C SER A 109 -17.61 0.44 -14.20
N ASN A 110 -16.86 -0.65 -14.35
CA ASN A 110 -16.76 -1.34 -15.62
C ASN A 110 -17.81 -2.45 -15.61
N VAL A 111 -18.82 -2.35 -16.49
CA VAL A 111 -19.96 -3.27 -16.54
C VAL A 111 -19.52 -4.74 -16.67
N SER A 112 -18.39 -5.02 -17.33
CA SER A 112 -17.88 -6.38 -17.51
C SER A 112 -17.03 -6.90 -16.35
N ARG A 113 -16.60 -6.05 -15.41
CA ARG A 113 -15.77 -6.46 -14.27
C ARG A 113 -16.54 -6.36 -12.95
N LYS A 114 -16.87 -7.53 -12.43
CA LYS A 114 -17.72 -7.76 -11.25
C LYS A 114 -16.92 -8.17 -9.99
N THR A 115 -15.61 -7.88 -9.98
CA THR A 115 -14.71 -8.26 -8.88
C THR A 115 -15.21 -7.70 -7.55
N GLY A 116 -15.38 -8.58 -6.56
CA GLY A 116 -15.84 -8.18 -5.22
C GLY A 116 -17.35 -8.05 -5.05
N GLU A 117 -18.16 -8.16 -6.10
CA GLU A 117 -19.63 -8.06 -5.98
C GLU A 117 -20.23 -9.21 -5.15
N PHE A 118 -19.71 -10.44 -5.31
CA PHE A 118 -20.14 -11.56 -4.47
C PHE A 118 -19.79 -11.33 -2.99
N LYS A 119 -18.59 -10.82 -2.71
CA LYS A 119 -18.22 -10.46 -1.33
C LYS A 119 -19.13 -9.36 -0.78
N LEU A 120 -19.44 -8.34 -1.58
CA LEU A 120 -20.39 -7.28 -1.19
C LEU A 120 -21.78 -7.84 -0.90
N LEU A 121 -22.25 -8.81 -1.69
CA LEU A 121 -23.52 -9.51 -1.44
C LEU A 121 -23.51 -10.18 -0.06
N LEU A 122 -22.46 -10.95 0.24
CA LEU A 122 -22.33 -11.66 1.51
C LEU A 122 -22.17 -10.71 2.71
N ASP A 123 -21.42 -9.62 2.53
CA ASP A 123 -21.23 -8.62 3.59
C ASP A 123 -22.52 -7.81 3.83
N LYS A 124 -23.35 -7.60 2.80
CA LYS A 124 -24.66 -6.92 2.90
C LYS A 124 -25.75 -7.82 3.49
N TYR A 125 -25.68 -9.13 3.25
CA TYR A 125 -26.66 -10.10 3.73
C TYR A 125 -25.95 -11.25 4.47
N PRO A 126 -25.54 -11.05 5.74
CA PRO A 126 -24.81 -12.06 6.51
C PRO A 126 -25.55 -13.40 6.63
N GLN A 127 -26.88 -13.39 6.67
CA GLN A 127 -27.69 -14.60 6.69
C GLN A 127 -27.48 -15.50 5.46
N ILE A 128 -27.20 -14.92 4.29
CA ILE A 128 -26.89 -15.69 3.07
C ILE A 128 -25.50 -16.32 3.20
N ARG A 129 -24.54 -15.61 3.81
CA ARG A 129 -23.21 -16.17 4.12
C ARG A 129 -23.34 -17.36 5.05
N ASP A 130 -24.09 -17.21 6.15
CA ASP A 130 -24.28 -18.27 7.13
C ASP A 130 -24.93 -19.50 6.51
N GLU A 131 -25.94 -19.32 5.65
CA GLU A 131 -26.59 -20.41 4.92
C GLU A 131 -25.64 -21.14 3.97
N ILE A 132 -24.81 -20.41 3.23
CA ILE A 132 -23.80 -20.99 2.34
C ILE A 132 -22.76 -21.77 3.16
N ASP A 133 -22.30 -21.21 4.27
CA ASP A 133 -21.33 -21.86 5.15
C ASP A 133 -21.92 -23.13 5.77
N ASP A 134 -23.16 -23.08 6.27
CA ASP A 134 -23.86 -24.24 6.82
C ASP A 134 -24.06 -25.35 5.78
N LEU A 135 -24.45 -24.99 4.55
CA LEU A 135 -24.58 -25.93 3.43
C LEU A 135 -23.22 -26.55 3.06
N PHE A 136 -22.16 -25.74 2.98
CA PHE A 136 -20.82 -26.21 2.62
C PHE A 136 -20.21 -27.12 3.70
N PHE A 137 -20.38 -26.78 4.98
CA PHE A 137 -19.87 -27.55 6.11
C PHE A 137 -20.82 -28.68 6.56
N GLY A 138 -22.01 -28.82 5.95
CA GLY A 138 -22.99 -29.85 6.29
C GLY A 138 -23.60 -29.69 7.69
N ARG A 139 -23.65 -28.46 8.22
CA ARG A 139 -24.25 -28.18 9.53
C ARG A 139 -25.77 -28.19 9.37
N LYS A 140 -26.44 -29.10 10.09
CA LYS A 140 -27.92 -29.09 10.14
C LYS A 140 -28.36 -27.93 11.04
N LYS A 141 -29.17 -27.02 10.50
CA LYS A 141 -29.96 -26.10 11.33
C LYS A 141 -30.88 -26.95 12.23
N SER A 142 -30.64 -26.89 13.54
CA SER A 142 -31.48 -27.52 14.56
C SER A 142 -32.80 -26.78 14.75
#